data_AF-A0A4Y9YX07-F1
#
_entry.id   AF-A0A4Y9YX07-F1
#
_cell.length_a   1.000
_cell.length_b   1.000
_cell.length_c   1.000
_cell.angle_alpha   90.00
_cell.angle_beta   90.00
_cell.angle_gamma   90.00
#
_symmetry.space_group_name_H-M   'P 1'
#
loop_
_entity.id
_entity.type
_entity.pdbx_description
1 polymer ?
#
loop_
_entity_poly.entity_id
_entity_poly.type
_entity_poly.pdbx_seq_one_letter_code
_entity_poly.pdbx_strand_id
1 'polypeptide(L)'
;MMNKSETSATRRLLQCTGFGLYMNDISSKFAPPATRAPDLPPDAFAARRTVVDQVAHWCETNKSDSSVEWVPIMYLYELVKGSAKRAFLIVMIMPEPCDCGNYSHHDYDAMTKYQADRMMSLLTYLHEAWDWGNKPNWVRATYTTPNRSFKIDPAVLPGVNKSVTPSKGAPPIFHVTQESFSPTLLEGEIEKIDNVCTQGQETRAGPAVVEAARKRVLGSKEDRPDVGDA
;
A
#
# COMPACT_ATOMS: atom_id res chain seq x y z
N MET A 1 12.12 -11.73 13.50
CA MET A 1 10.90 -11.12 14.06
C MET A 1 10.38 -10.12 13.05
N MET A 2 9.07 -10.09 12.76
CA MET A 2 8.53 -9.15 11.77
C MET A 2 8.35 -7.77 12.37
N ASN A 3 8.89 -6.74 11.72
CA ASN A 3 8.70 -5.35 12.14
C ASN A 3 7.36 -4.80 11.60
N LYS A 4 6.30 -4.90 12.40
CA LYS A 4 4.94 -4.32 12.15
C LYS A 4 4.90 -2.79 12.31
N SER A 5 6.04 -2.15 12.20
CA SER A 5 6.33 -0.75 12.52
C SER A 5 7.48 -0.20 11.66
N GLU A 6 7.93 -0.98 10.68
CA GLU A 6 8.87 -0.54 9.65
C GLU A 6 8.25 0.67 8.90
N THR A 7 9.07 1.46 8.21
CA THR A 7 8.60 2.63 7.46
C THR A 7 9.11 2.62 6.02
N SER A 8 10.18 1.87 5.74
CA SER A 8 10.61 1.61 4.37
C SER A 8 9.57 0.74 3.65
N ALA A 9 8.95 1.30 2.60
CA ALA A 9 8.09 0.57 1.69
C ALA A 9 8.82 -0.68 1.16
N THR A 10 10.04 -0.52 0.64
CA THR A 10 10.86 -1.63 0.14
C THR A 10 11.01 -2.74 1.17
N ARG A 11 11.32 -2.44 2.45
CA ARG A 11 11.43 -3.50 3.47
C ARG A 11 10.10 -4.17 3.81
N ARG A 12 8.96 -3.46 3.86
CA ARG A 12 7.65 -4.11 4.08
C ARG A 12 7.29 -5.05 2.95
N LEU A 13 7.62 -4.62 1.74
CA LEU A 13 7.36 -5.39 0.53
C LEU A 13 8.23 -6.66 0.49
N LEU A 14 9.49 -6.57 0.92
CA LEU A 14 10.36 -7.75 1.14
C LEU A 14 9.87 -8.63 2.32
N GLN A 15 9.13 -8.08 3.30
CA GLN A 15 8.44 -8.88 4.32
C GLN A 15 7.15 -9.52 3.79
N CYS A 16 6.48 -8.90 2.82
CA CYS A 16 5.30 -9.47 2.16
C CYS A 16 5.68 -10.63 1.22
N THR A 17 6.84 -10.56 0.56
CA THR A 17 7.39 -11.70 -0.17
C THR A 17 7.90 -12.77 0.80
N GLY A 18 8.84 -12.44 1.69
CA GLY A 18 9.53 -13.43 2.54
C GLY A 18 8.70 -14.07 3.66
N PHE A 19 7.60 -13.47 4.12
CA PHE A 19 6.72 -14.04 5.16
C PHE A 19 5.27 -14.25 4.70
N GLY A 20 4.94 -13.88 3.46
CA GLY A 20 3.56 -13.92 2.96
C GLY A 20 2.64 -12.83 3.56
N LEU A 21 1.60 -12.49 2.80
CA LEU A 21 0.71 -11.36 3.10
C LEU A 21 -0.06 -11.54 4.42
N TYR A 22 -0.51 -12.75 4.75
CA TYR A 22 -1.27 -13.01 5.98
C TYR A 22 -0.46 -12.74 7.26
N MET A 23 0.83 -13.07 7.28
CA MET A 23 1.69 -12.84 8.46
C MET A 23 1.91 -11.35 8.73
N ASN A 24 1.69 -10.48 7.74
CA ASN A 24 1.87 -9.04 7.86
C ASN A 24 0.73 -8.34 8.63
N ASP A 25 -0.39 -9.02 8.91
CA ASP A 25 -1.56 -8.48 9.64
C ASP A 25 -1.23 -7.69 10.90
N ILE A 26 -1.60 -6.41 10.95
CA ILE A 26 -1.47 -5.55 12.16
C ILE A 26 -2.74 -5.46 13.00
N SER A 27 -3.88 -6.05 12.63
CA SER A 27 -5.13 -5.95 13.41
C SER A 27 -4.86 -6.37 14.87
N SER A 28 -4.05 -7.42 15.03
CA SER A 28 -3.47 -7.89 16.30
C SER A 28 -2.67 -6.85 17.10
N LYS A 29 -2.04 -5.86 16.46
CA LYS A 29 -1.30 -4.75 17.07
C LYS A 29 -2.23 -3.64 17.58
N PHE A 30 -3.36 -3.39 16.92
CA PHE A 30 -4.29 -2.30 17.25
C PHE A 30 -5.51 -2.72 18.09
N ALA A 31 -5.78 -4.03 18.18
CA ALA A 31 -6.74 -4.61 19.11
C ALA A 31 -6.45 -4.27 20.60
N PRO A 32 -5.22 -4.45 21.14
CA PRO A 32 -4.91 -4.05 22.52
C PRO A 32 -4.83 -2.52 22.70
N PRO A 33 -4.77 -1.99 23.95
CA PRO A 33 -4.54 -0.57 24.20
C PRO A 33 -3.17 -0.09 23.71
N ALA A 34 -3.04 1.22 23.44
CA ALA A 34 -1.81 1.86 22.92
C ALA A 34 -0.55 1.58 23.77
N THR A 35 -0.70 1.35 25.08
CA THR A 35 0.39 0.96 26.00
C THR A 35 1.06 -0.39 25.66
N ARG A 36 0.47 -1.17 24.74
CA ARG A 36 1.04 -2.41 24.19
C ARG A 36 1.72 -2.23 22.82
N ALA A 37 1.74 -1.02 22.27
CA ALA A 37 2.44 -0.66 21.04
C ALA A 37 3.45 0.49 21.31
N PRO A 38 4.50 0.24 22.12
CA PRO A 38 5.45 1.29 22.57
C PRO A 38 6.30 1.88 21.43
N ASP A 39 6.24 1.27 20.25
CA ASP A 39 6.87 1.70 19.01
C ASP A 39 6.10 2.82 18.27
N LEU A 40 4.90 3.20 18.74
CA LEU A 40 4.10 4.28 18.16
C LEU A 40 3.75 5.36 19.20
N PRO A 41 3.82 6.65 18.83
CA PRO A 41 3.16 7.72 19.59
C PRO A 41 1.64 7.46 19.74
N PRO A 42 1.00 7.88 20.84
CA PRO A 42 -0.43 7.67 21.09
C PRO A 42 -1.34 8.15 19.95
N ASP A 43 -1.07 9.33 19.39
CA ASP A 43 -1.89 9.92 18.33
C ASP A 43 -1.73 9.15 17.01
N ALA A 44 -0.50 8.75 16.69
CA ALA A 44 -0.22 7.88 15.55
C ALA A 44 -0.87 6.50 15.71
N PHE A 45 -0.99 5.99 16.93
CA PHE A 45 -1.75 4.76 17.22
C PHE A 45 -3.26 4.95 17.03
N ALA A 46 -3.83 6.05 17.53
CA ALA A 46 -5.26 6.33 17.46
C ALA A 46 -5.75 6.62 16.02
N ALA A 47 -4.99 7.43 15.26
CA ALA A 47 -5.26 7.70 13.85
C ALA A 47 -5.29 6.40 13.03
N ARG A 48 -4.27 5.56 13.24
CA ARG A 48 -4.18 4.22 12.64
C ARG A 48 -5.38 3.35 13.04
N ARG A 49 -5.62 3.16 14.34
CA ARG A 49 -6.74 2.34 14.82
C ARG A 49 -8.08 2.74 14.20
N THR A 50 -8.33 4.03 14.02
CA THR A 50 -9.55 4.56 13.38
C THR A 50 -9.75 4.00 11.96
N VAL A 51 -8.70 3.95 11.13
CA VAL A 51 -8.76 3.39 9.77
C VAL A 51 -8.96 1.87 9.80
N VAL A 52 -8.25 1.14 10.67
CA VAL A 52 -8.44 -0.32 10.81
C VAL A 52 -9.85 -0.67 11.25
N ASP A 53 -10.37 -0.01 12.29
CA ASP A 53 -11.69 -0.27 12.84
C ASP A 53 -12.78 0.08 11.79
N GLN A 54 -12.58 1.15 11.00
CA GLN A 54 -13.48 1.52 9.89
C GLN A 54 -13.50 0.48 8.76
N VAL A 55 -12.33 0.00 8.31
CA VAL A 55 -12.26 -1.02 7.24
C VAL A 55 -12.80 -2.35 7.75
N ALA A 56 -12.41 -2.79 8.94
CA ALA A 56 -12.91 -4.04 9.54
C ALA A 56 -14.44 -4.04 9.65
N HIS A 57 -15.04 -2.96 10.16
CA HIS A 57 -16.49 -2.81 10.25
C HIS A 57 -17.16 -2.90 8.87
N TRP A 58 -16.63 -2.21 7.84
CA TRP A 58 -17.16 -2.33 6.48
C TRP A 58 -17.13 -3.78 5.98
N CYS A 59 -16.02 -4.48 6.18
CA CYS A 59 -15.87 -5.86 5.74
C CYS A 59 -16.85 -6.79 6.44
N GLU A 60 -17.13 -6.57 7.72
CA GLU A 60 -18.14 -7.33 8.47
C GLU A 60 -19.56 -7.07 7.99
N THR A 61 -19.89 -5.81 7.69
CA THR A 61 -21.22 -5.42 7.18
C THR A 61 -21.48 -5.93 5.77
N ASN A 62 -20.46 -6.03 4.91
CA ASN A 62 -20.61 -6.33 3.48
C ASN A 62 -20.33 -7.80 3.09
N LYS A 63 -20.08 -8.70 4.05
CA LYS A 63 -19.71 -10.12 3.83
C LYS A 63 -20.57 -10.88 2.81
N SER A 64 -21.85 -10.53 2.70
CA SER A 64 -22.81 -11.19 1.80
C SER A 64 -22.87 -10.63 0.38
N ASP A 65 -22.37 -9.42 0.15
CA ASP A 65 -22.61 -8.63 -1.08
C ASP A 65 -21.30 -8.21 -1.79
N SER A 66 -20.17 -8.23 -1.08
CA SER A 66 -18.86 -7.93 -1.65
C SER A 66 -18.17 -9.19 -2.21
N SER A 67 -17.99 -9.24 -3.53
CA SER A 67 -16.95 -10.09 -4.18
C SER A 67 -15.51 -9.63 -3.90
N VAL A 68 -15.36 -8.65 -3.00
CA VAL A 68 -14.12 -7.97 -2.62
C VAL A 68 -13.93 -8.15 -1.14
N GLU A 69 -13.05 -9.06 -0.77
CA GLU A 69 -12.46 -9.05 0.55
C GLU A 69 -11.56 -7.79 0.62
N TRP A 70 -12.06 -6.70 1.21
CA TRP A 70 -11.19 -5.78 1.95
C TRP A 70 -10.99 -6.33 3.36
N VAL A 71 -9.97 -5.82 4.00
CA VAL A 71 -8.89 -6.70 4.40
C VAL A 71 -7.93 -5.68 5.10
N PRO A 72 -7.49 -5.80 6.39
CA PRO A 72 -6.86 -4.65 7.10
C PRO A 72 -5.34 -4.75 7.45
N ILE A 73 -4.50 -3.76 7.04
CA ILE A 73 -3.10 -3.47 7.46
C ILE A 73 -2.75 -1.94 7.19
N MET A 74 -1.78 -1.26 7.87
CA MET A 74 -1.44 0.20 7.79
C MET A 74 -0.03 0.69 8.33
N TYR A 75 0.73 1.40 7.49
CA TYR A 75 1.48 2.60 7.92
C TYR A 75 1.07 3.79 7.04
N LEU A 76 2.00 4.69 6.73
CA LEU A 76 1.98 5.43 5.47
C LEU A 76 1.71 4.48 4.27
N TYR A 77 2.09 3.19 4.35
CA TYR A 77 1.58 2.08 3.51
C TYR A 77 1.45 0.81 4.33
N GLU A 78 0.37 0.07 4.20
CA GLU A 78 0.44 -1.38 4.41
C GLU A 78 -0.81 -2.04 3.82
N LEU A 79 -0.62 -3.32 3.47
CA LEU A 79 -1.52 -4.06 2.61
C LEU A 79 -2.50 -4.86 3.43
N VAL A 80 -3.54 -4.21 3.93
CA VAL A 80 -4.88 -4.80 3.87
C VAL A 80 -4.91 -6.33 3.64
N LYS A 81 -5.24 -7.14 4.66
CA LYS A 81 -5.15 -8.63 4.61
C LYS A 81 -6.47 -9.40 4.78
N GLY A 82 -6.54 -10.47 4.02
CA GLY A 82 -7.52 -11.56 3.88
C GLY A 82 -7.05 -12.32 2.64
N SER A 83 -7.88 -13.09 1.93
CA SER A 83 -7.39 -13.90 0.80
C SER A 83 -7.04 -13.05 -0.42
N ALA A 84 -5.83 -12.48 -0.43
CA ALA A 84 -5.27 -11.58 -1.45
C ALA A 84 -5.01 -12.26 -2.81
N LYS A 85 -6.10 -12.69 -3.46
CA LYS A 85 -6.10 -13.26 -4.82
C LYS A 85 -6.40 -12.24 -5.90
N ARG A 86 -6.81 -11.00 -5.56
CA ARG A 86 -7.42 -10.06 -6.54
C ARG A 86 -7.20 -8.55 -6.37
N ALA A 87 -6.94 -7.99 -5.18
CA ALA A 87 -6.91 -6.52 -4.99
C ALA A 87 -6.14 -6.04 -3.75
N PHE A 88 -5.74 -4.77 -3.74
CA PHE A 88 -5.11 -4.08 -2.61
C PHE A 88 -5.66 -2.65 -2.39
N LEU A 89 -5.53 -2.15 -1.16
CA LEU A 89 -5.87 -0.79 -0.71
C LEU A 89 -4.67 -0.19 0.01
N ILE A 90 -4.46 1.11 -0.19
CA ILE A 90 -3.47 1.95 0.48
C ILE A 90 -4.23 3.13 1.09
N VAL A 91 -3.98 3.41 2.37
CA VAL A 91 -4.48 4.61 3.04
C VAL A 91 -3.29 5.31 3.67
N MET A 92 -2.91 6.48 3.15
CA MET A 92 -1.90 7.31 3.81
C MET A 92 -2.53 8.12 4.93
N ILE A 93 -1.90 8.13 6.10
CA ILE A 93 -2.27 9.03 7.20
C ILE A 93 -1.29 10.20 7.15
N MET A 94 -1.78 11.33 6.66
CA MET A 94 -1.01 12.57 6.53
C MET A 94 -1.21 13.44 7.79
N PRO A 95 -0.22 14.26 8.18
CA PRO A 95 -0.39 15.27 9.21
C PRO A 95 -1.34 16.39 8.73
N GLU A 96 -1.56 17.39 9.58
CA GLU A 96 -2.05 18.68 9.09
C GLU A 96 -0.97 19.36 8.21
N PRO A 97 -1.37 20.18 7.22
CA PRO A 97 -0.42 21.03 6.49
C PRO A 97 0.38 21.91 7.46
N CYS A 98 1.67 22.12 7.19
CA CYS A 98 2.50 23.01 8.00
C CYS A 98 2.60 24.38 7.33
N ASP A 99 2.61 25.44 8.13
CA ASP A 99 2.97 26.80 7.67
C ASP A 99 4.48 26.95 7.38
N CYS A 100 5.15 25.82 7.12
CA CYS A 100 6.57 25.66 6.80
C CYS A 100 6.95 26.24 5.43
N GLY A 101 5.97 26.65 4.62
CA GLY A 101 6.18 27.27 3.31
C GLY A 101 6.61 26.31 2.19
N ASN A 102 6.84 25.02 2.49
CA ASN A 102 7.20 24.03 1.49
C ASN A 102 5.97 23.34 0.90
N TYR A 103 5.53 23.78 -0.28
CA TYR A 103 4.39 23.20 -0.98
C TYR A 103 4.57 21.72 -1.36
N SER A 104 5.80 21.22 -1.51
CA SER A 104 6.02 19.82 -1.90
C SER A 104 5.71 18.84 -0.76
N HIS A 105 5.78 19.28 0.50
CA HIS A 105 5.32 18.52 1.67
C HIS A 105 3.79 18.37 1.74
N HIS A 106 3.04 18.98 0.81
CA HIS A 106 1.58 19.04 0.81
C HIS A 106 0.92 18.49 -0.45
N ASP A 107 1.69 17.98 -1.42
CA ASP A 107 1.14 17.22 -2.55
C ASP A 107 0.84 15.77 -2.13
N TYR A 108 -0.13 15.65 -1.22
CA TYR A 108 -0.63 14.38 -0.73
C TYR A 108 -1.24 13.52 -1.86
N ASP A 109 -1.75 14.16 -2.91
CA ASP A 109 -2.25 13.52 -4.13
C ASP A 109 -1.12 12.79 -4.87
N ALA A 110 -0.04 13.51 -5.23
CA ALA A 110 1.12 12.92 -5.92
C ALA A 110 1.81 11.86 -5.07
N MET A 111 2.01 12.11 -3.76
CA MET A 111 2.55 11.11 -2.84
C MET A 111 1.71 9.83 -2.82
N THR A 112 0.38 9.95 -2.73
CA THR A 112 -0.52 8.79 -2.68
C THR A 112 -0.56 8.04 -4.01
N LYS A 113 -0.58 8.75 -5.15
CA LYS A 113 -0.55 8.13 -6.48
C LYS A 113 0.77 7.41 -6.76
N TYR A 114 1.90 8.05 -6.50
CA TYR A 114 3.23 7.46 -6.68
C TYR A 114 3.38 6.12 -5.93
N GLN A 115 2.74 6.00 -4.76
CA GLN A 115 2.88 4.80 -3.93
C GLN A 115 1.91 3.68 -4.35
N ALA A 116 0.76 4.04 -4.91
CA ALA A 116 -0.10 3.09 -5.63
C ALA A 116 0.61 2.52 -6.88
N ASP A 117 1.28 3.39 -7.63
CA ASP A 117 2.10 3.03 -8.79
C ASP A 117 3.29 2.16 -8.42
N ARG A 118 3.96 2.47 -7.30
CA ARG A 118 5.08 1.71 -6.76
C ARG A 118 4.69 0.34 -6.26
N MET A 119 3.53 0.23 -5.62
CA MET A 119 2.95 -1.06 -5.27
C MET A 119 2.64 -1.88 -6.52
N MET A 120 1.99 -1.28 -7.54
CA MET A 120 1.68 -1.98 -8.79
C MET A 120 2.92 -2.38 -9.59
N SER A 121 3.95 -1.53 -9.62
CA SER A 121 5.24 -1.81 -10.25
C SER A 121 5.90 -3.05 -9.64
N LEU A 122 5.91 -3.16 -8.31
CA LEU A 122 6.40 -4.35 -7.64
C LEU A 122 5.56 -5.59 -7.96
N LEU A 123 4.24 -5.50 -7.87
CA LEU A 123 3.35 -6.63 -8.13
C LEU A 123 3.55 -7.16 -9.55
N THR A 124 3.59 -6.26 -10.52
CA THR A 124 3.91 -6.56 -11.91
C THR A 124 5.25 -7.31 -12.02
N TYR A 125 6.30 -6.82 -11.34
CA TYR A 125 7.60 -7.49 -11.35
C TYR A 125 7.57 -8.89 -10.71
N LEU A 126 6.92 -9.02 -9.54
CA LEU A 126 6.79 -10.28 -8.81
C LEU A 126 5.91 -11.31 -9.52
N HIS A 127 5.10 -10.93 -10.51
CA HIS A 127 4.30 -11.87 -11.32
C HIS A 127 4.86 -12.16 -12.70
N GLU A 128 5.62 -11.24 -13.28
CA GLU A 128 6.21 -11.42 -14.60
C GLU A 128 7.62 -12.05 -14.51
N ALA A 129 8.43 -11.67 -13.51
CA ALA A 129 9.78 -12.21 -13.33
C ALA A 129 9.86 -13.41 -12.36
N TRP A 130 8.84 -13.62 -11.52
CA TRP A 130 8.81 -14.63 -10.46
C TRP A 130 7.42 -15.30 -10.39
N ASP A 131 7.34 -16.54 -9.90
CA ASP A 131 6.06 -17.27 -9.75
C ASP A 131 5.39 -17.01 -8.38
N TRP A 132 5.22 -15.73 -8.02
CA TRP A 132 4.82 -15.32 -6.67
C TRP A 132 3.34 -15.60 -6.30
N GLY A 133 2.61 -16.38 -7.12
CA GLY A 133 1.30 -16.99 -6.85
C GLY A 133 0.06 -16.08 -6.68
N ASN A 134 0.20 -14.89 -6.10
CA ASN A 134 -0.89 -14.00 -5.70
C ASN A 134 -1.10 -12.84 -6.69
N LYS A 135 -1.77 -13.03 -7.82
CA LYS A 135 -1.94 -11.97 -8.84
C LYS A 135 -3.10 -11.00 -8.53
N PRO A 136 -2.89 -9.82 -7.89
CA PRO A 136 -3.92 -8.79 -7.84
C PRO A 136 -4.12 -8.18 -9.23
N ASN A 137 -5.31 -7.66 -9.48
CA ASN A 137 -5.60 -6.96 -10.73
C ASN A 137 -5.44 -5.44 -10.59
N TRP A 138 -5.52 -4.91 -9.35
CA TRP A 138 -5.46 -3.47 -9.10
C TRP A 138 -5.08 -3.13 -7.64
N VAL A 139 -4.56 -1.91 -7.47
CA VAL A 139 -4.29 -1.22 -6.19
C VAL A 139 -5.18 0.02 -6.14
N ARG A 140 -5.91 0.20 -5.05
CA ARG A 140 -6.63 1.45 -4.75
C ARG A 140 -5.86 2.25 -3.70
N ALA A 141 -5.79 3.56 -3.82
CA ALA A 141 -5.12 4.40 -2.83
C ALA A 141 -5.90 5.68 -2.53
N THR A 142 -5.81 6.15 -1.29
CA THR A 142 -6.33 7.43 -0.83
C THR A 142 -5.53 7.88 0.40
N TYR A 143 -5.88 9.02 0.98
CA TYR A 143 -5.31 9.47 2.24
C TYR A 143 -6.37 10.01 3.21
N THR A 144 -5.95 10.27 4.44
CA THR A 144 -6.76 10.93 5.47
C THR A 144 -5.87 11.78 6.37
N THR A 145 -6.49 12.71 7.09
CA THR A 145 -5.88 13.86 7.74
C THR A 145 -6.61 14.17 9.06
N PRO A 146 -6.00 14.94 10.00
CA PRO A 146 -6.63 15.24 11.29
C PRO A 146 -7.97 15.96 11.16
N ASN A 147 -8.10 16.89 10.19
CA ASN A 147 -9.36 17.59 9.87
C ASN A 147 -10.50 16.66 9.38
N ARG A 148 -10.22 15.40 9.04
CA ARG A 148 -11.20 14.34 8.73
C ARG A 148 -11.34 13.31 9.86
N SER A 149 -10.78 13.61 11.04
CA SER A 149 -10.66 12.70 12.18
C SER A 149 -10.04 11.34 11.80
N PHE A 150 -9.10 11.35 10.86
CA PHE A 150 -8.45 10.14 10.30
C PHE A 150 -9.41 9.09 9.71
N LYS A 151 -10.61 9.49 9.29
CA LYS A 151 -11.57 8.61 8.59
C LYS A 151 -11.34 8.65 7.08
N ILE A 152 -11.43 7.50 6.44
CA ILE A 152 -11.47 7.41 4.97
C ILE A 152 -12.88 7.67 4.47
N ASP A 153 -13.00 8.10 3.23
CA ASP A 153 -14.31 8.19 2.57
C ASP A 153 -14.92 6.79 2.40
N PRO A 154 -16.18 6.53 2.82
CA PRO A 154 -16.84 5.26 2.57
C PRO A 154 -16.83 4.83 1.11
N ALA A 155 -16.80 5.75 0.14
CA ALA A 155 -16.71 5.47 -1.29
C ALA A 155 -15.44 4.70 -1.67
N VAL A 156 -14.37 4.77 -0.87
CA VAL A 156 -13.12 4.02 -1.07
C VAL A 156 -13.35 2.49 -1.03
N LEU A 157 -14.42 2.03 -0.38
CA LEU A 157 -14.65 0.63 -0.03
C LEU A 157 -15.63 -0.14 -0.95
N PRO A 158 -16.64 0.44 -1.62
CA PRO A 158 -17.37 -0.25 -2.70
C PRO A 158 -16.46 -0.86 -3.79
N GLY A 159 -16.77 -2.08 -4.22
CA GLY A 159 -15.83 -3.02 -4.85
C GLY A 159 -15.28 -2.76 -6.27
N VAL A 160 -14.85 -3.86 -6.90
CA VAL A 160 -14.16 -3.95 -8.20
C VAL A 160 -14.97 -3.29 -9.33
N ASN A 161 -14.27 -2.68 -10.31
CA ASN A 161 -14.81 -2.15 -11.57
C ASN A 161 -15.89 -1.05 -11.51
N LYS A 162 -16.16 -0.47 -10.34
CA LYS A 162 -16.97 0.75 -10.24
C LYS A 162 -16.07 1.98 -10.34
N SER A 163 -16.46 2.95 -11.16
CA SER A 163 -15.93 4.31 -11.05
C SER A 163 -16.31 4.84 -9.67
N VAL A 164 -15.33 5.30 -8.90
CA VAL A 164 -15.54 5.79 -7.54
C VAL A 164 -15.35 7.29 -7.53
N THR A 165 -16.44 8.03 -7.34
CA THR A 165 -16.37 9.46 -7.09
C THR A 165 -16.22 9.68 -5.58
N PRO A 166 -15.15 10.35 -5.09
CA PRO A 166 -15.05 10.74 -3.69
C PRO A 166 -16.17 11.72 -3.31
N SER A 167 -16.56 11.74 -2.04
CA SER A 167 -17.51 12.72 -1.53
C SER A 167 -16.93 14.14 -1.66
N LYS A 168 -17.79 15.16 -1.72
CA LYS A 168 -17.34 16.55 -1.83
C LYS A 168 -16.39 16.92 -0.68
N GLY A 169 -15.17 17.36 -1.01
CA GLY A 169 -14.13 17.68 -0.03
C GLY A 169 -13.42 16.47 0.58
N ALA A 170 -13.55 15.28 -0.04
CA ALA A 170 -12.73 14.13 0.28
C ALA A 170 -11.48 14.03 -0.61
N PRO A 171 -10.37 13.49 -0.08
CA PRO A 171 -9.21 13.09 -0.85
C PRO A 171 -9.56 12.25 -2.08
N PRO A 172 -8.79 12.36 -3.18
CA PRO A 172 -8.97 11.50 -4.35
C PRO A 172 -8.81 10.02 -4.02
N ILE A 173 -9.37 9.20 -4.91
CA ILE A 173 -9.36 7.75 -4.82
C ILE A 173 -8.69 7.24 -6.09
N PHE A 174 -7.39 7.00 -5.99
CA PHE A 174 -6.58 6.50 -7.09
C PHE A 174 -6.88 5.02 -7.31
N HIS A 175 -7.12 4.62 -8.56
CA HIS A 175 -7.33 3.24 -8.95
C HIS A 175 -6.28 2.89 -10.01
N VAL A 176 -5.29 2.11 -9.60
CA VAL A 176 -4.12 1.74 -10.41
C VAL A 176 -4.23 0.27 -10.80
N THR A 177 -4.10 -0.04 -12.09
CA THR A 177 -4.14 -1.40 -12.65
C THR A 177 -2.80 -1.73 -13.32
N GLN A 178 -2.61 -2.97 -13.78
CA GLN A 178 -1.40 -3.39 -14.50
C GLN A 178 -1.19 -2.60 -15.82
N GLU A 179 -2.24 -1.94 -16.32
CA GLU A 179 -2.27 -1.15 -17.56
C GLU A 179 -2.19 0.38 -17.31
N SER A 180 -2.41 0.85 -16.08
CA SER A 180 -2.52 2.30 -15.76
C SER A 180 -1.49 2.83 -14.76
N PHE A 181 -0.54 2.00 -14.32
CA PHE A 181 0.51 2.39 -13.40
C PHE A 181 1.69 3.09 -14.08
N SER A 182 2.34 4.00 -13.37
CA SER A 182 3.62 4.59 -13.77
C SER A 182 4.79 3.71 -13.27
N PRO A 183 5.80 3.40 -14.09
CA PRO A 183 7.02 2.71 -13.63
C PRO A 183 7.75 3.54 -12.56
N THR A 184 8.17 2.91 -11.46
CA THR A 184 8.70 3.64 -10.27
C THR A 184 9.75 2.86 -9.45
N LEU A 185 10.10 1.63 -9.84
CA LEU A 185 11.18 0.89 -9.19
C LEU A 185 12.53 1.35 -9.73
N LEU A 186 13.53 1.49 -8.87
CA LEU A 186 14.92 1.70 -9.31
C LEU A 186 15.65 0.36 -9.44
N GLU A 187 16.73 0.36 -10.23
CA GLU A 187 17.60 -0.81 -10.46
C GLU A 187 18.04 -1.48 -9.14
N GLY A 188 18.63 -0.70 -8.22
CA GLY A 188 19.04 -1.18 -6.89
C GLY A 188 17.88 -1.53 -5.93
N GLU A 189 16.62 -1.44 -6.37
CA GLU A 189 15.44 -1.96 -5.68
C GLU A 189 15.03 -3.30 -6.29
N ILE A 190 15.08 -3.43 -7.63
CA ILE A 190 14.93 -4.69 -8.37
C ILE A 190 15.99 -5.70 -7.93
N GLU A 191 17.26 -5.31 -7.78
CA GLU A 191 18.32 -6.17 -7.24
C GLU A 191 17.99 -6.71 -5.83
N LYS A 192 17.38 -5.89 -4.96
CA LYS A 192 16.99 -6.30 -3.61
C LYS A 192 15.82 -7.29 -3.64
N ILE A 193 14.87 -7.09 -4.55
CA ILE A 193 13.75 -8.01 -4.78
C ILE A 193 14.28 -9.35 -5.28
N ASP A 194 15.14 -9.35 -6.31
CA ASP A 194 15.75 -10.56 -6.87
C ASP A 194 16.51 -11.36 -5.80
N ASN A 195 17.29 -10.68 -4.94
CA ASN A 195 18.02 -11.31 -3.85
C ASN A 195 17.09 -11.99 -2.82
N VAL A 196 15.97 -11.34 -2.44
CA VAL A 196 15.02 -11.92 -1.47
C VAL A 196 14.20 -13.06 -2.08
N CYS A 197 13.76 -12.94 -3.33
CA CYS A 197 13.03 -14.02 -4.01
C CYS A 197 13.93 -15.26 -4.18
N THR A 198 15.21 -15.06 -4.50
CA THR A 198 16.22 -16.13 -4.55
C THR A 198 16.40 -16.79 -3.18
N GLN A 199 16.47 -16.03 -2.09
CA GLN A 199 16.56 -16.56 -0.72
C GLN A 199 15.28 -17.31 -0.30
N GLY A 200 14.11 -16.85 -0.74
CA GLY A 200 12.82 -17.50 -0.52
C GLY A 200 12.59 -18.77 -1.35
N GLN A 201 13.53 -19.14 -2.24
CA GLN A 201 13.41 -20.25 -3.19
C GLN A 201 12.25 -20.08 -4.19
N GLU A 202 11.85 -18.84 -4.46
CA GLU A 202 10.82 -18.52 -5.45
C GLU A 202 11.28 -18.93 -6.86
N THR A 203 10.36 -19.46 -7.67
CA THR A 203 10.69 -19.86 -9.04
C THR A 203 10.84 -18.63 -9.94
N ARG A 204 12.00 -18.48 -10.57
CA ARG A 204 12.28 -17.37 -11.49
C ARG A 204 11.86 -17.71 -12.92
N ALA A 205 11.27 -16.73 -13.61
CA ALA A 205 10.97 -16.83 -15.04
C ALA A 205 12.25 -16.87 -15.90
N GLY A 206 12.10 -17.23 -17.18
CA GLY A 206 13.21 -17.25 -18.13
C GLY A 206 13.81 -15.84 -18.40
N PRO A 207 15.10 -15.72 -18.76
CA PRO A 207 15.80 -14.44 -18.83
C PRO A 207 15.11 -13.35 -19.67
N ALA A 208 14.52 -13.72 -20.81
CA ALA A 208 13.81 -12.78 -21.67
C ALA A 208 12.53 -12.21 -21.02
N VAL A 209 11.85 -13.00 -20.19
CA VAL A 209 10.63 -12.56 -19.48
C VAL A 209 11.02 -11.65 -18.32
N VAL A 210 12.05 -12.02 -17.56
CA VAL A 210 12.62 -11.18 -16.48
C VAL A 210 13.04 -9.81 -17.02
N GLU A 211 13.71 -9.76 -18.17
CA GLU A 211 14.16 -8.53 -18.80
C GLU A 211 12.99 -7.66 -19.32
N ALA A 212 11.93 -8.26 -19.84
CA ALA A 212 10.71 -7.54 -20.21
C ALA A 212 10.01 -6.96 -18.96
N ALA A 213 9.90 -7.75 -17.89
CA ALA A 213 9.35 -7.33 -16.60
C ALA A 213 10.15 -6.16 -16.00
N ARG A 214 11.48 -6.22 -16.02
CA ARG A 214 12.38 -5.14 -15.58
C ARG A 214 12.08 -3.84 -16.32
N LYS A 215 12.07 -3.87 -17.66
CA LYS A 215 11.77 -2.70 -18.51
C LYS A 215 10.38 -2.11 -18.28
N ARG A 216 9.40 -2.93 -17.88
CA ARG A 216 8.02 -2.49 -17.60
C ARG A 216 7.88 -1.72 -16.29
N VAL A 217 8.75 -1.97 -15.30
CA VAL A 217 8.58 -1.47 -13.91
C VAL A 217 9.65 -0.47 -13.48
N LEU A 218 10.76 -0.40 -14.25
CA LEU A 218 11.87 0.51 -14.00
C LEU A 218 11.46 1.96 -14.29
N GLY A 219 11.48 2.79 -13.24
CA GLY A 219 11.33 4.24 -13.33
C GLY A 219 12.65 4.97 -13.07
N SER A 220 12.63 6.29 -13.20
CA SER A 220 13.76 7.17 -12.91
C SER A 220 13.72 7.73 -11.48
N LYS A 221 14.69 8.57 -11.11
CA LYS A 221 14.62 9.34 -9.84
C LYS A 221 13.74 10.57 -10.00
N GLU A 222 13.67 11.07 -11.22
CA GLU A 222 12.95 12.25 -11.67
C GLU A 222 11.42 12.01 -11.68
N ASP A 223 10.99 10.75 -11.81
CA ASP A 223 9.59 10.31 -11.68
C ASP A 223 9.10 10.24 -10.20
N ARG A 224 9.97 10.53 -9.23
CA ARG A 224 9.60 10.52 -7.81
C ARG A 224 9.01 11.87 -7.42
N PRO A 225 7.89 11.93 -6.67
CA PRO A 225 7.40 13.17 -6.12
C PRO A 225 8.48 13.78 -5.22
N ASP A 226 8.61 15.11 -5.26
CA ASP A 226 9.54 15.85 -4.43
C ASP A 226 9.09 15.79 -2.96
N VAL A 227 9.51 14.72 -2.28
CA VAL A 227 9.43 14.62 -0.82
C VAL A 227 10.70 15.26 -0.27
N GLY A 228 10.64 16.57 -0.04
CA GLY A 228 11.72 17.32 0.59
C GLY A 228 12.19 16.66 1.89
N ASP A 229 13.47 16.87 2.24
CA ASP A 229 14.09 16.23 3.41
C ASP A 229 13.27 16.48 4.69
N ALA A 230 12.68 15.40 5.22
CA ALA A 230 11.71 15.40 6.32
C ALA A 230 12.33 14.96 7.66
#